data_AF-A0A1G1P7S0-F1
#
_entry.id   AF-A0A1G1P7S0-F1
#
_cell.length_a   1.000
_cell.length_b   1.000
_cell.length_c   1.000
_cell.angle_alpha   90.00
_cell.angle_beta   90.00
_cell.angle_gamma   90.00
#
_symmetry.space_group_name_H-M   'P 1'
#
loop_
_entity.id
_entity.type
_entity.pdbx_description
1 polymer ?
#
loop_
_entity_poly.entity_id
_entity_poly.type
_entity_poly.pdbx_seq_one_letter_code
_entity_poly.pdbx_strand_id
1 'polypeptide(L)'
;MLAVFVSTVGPWSISYAETVSMEAMQEEFQQKTGKRWEEASREEKANFIHGYHKREEEETWKGKEKKYYPTADKQDNLALTAPLHIRKSFLAQKGKHWEEAALEEQKAFVQKFREEKVKRRKKEEKIAQAKEKQRIKNEDRKRKEVQQRKRQKEKEELRKRKEKEQLEKKRQKERKKVDAMFKQFNKLHR
;
A
#
# COMPACT_ATOMS: atom_id res chain seq x y z
N MET A 1 11.96 -45.03 -29.35
CA MET A 1 12.75 -43.79 -29.22
C MET A 1 11.84 -42.73 -28.62
N LEU A 2 12.27 -42.10 -27.53
CA LEU A 2 11.56 -41.03 -26.82
C LEU A 2 11.66 -39.73 -27.62
N ALA A 3 10.54 -39.17 -28.06
CA ALA A 3 10.48 -37.80 -28.58
C ALA A 3 9.90 -36.89 -27.49
N VAL A 4 10.73 -35.95 -27.05
CA VAL A 4 10.49 -34.99 -25.97
C VAL A 4 9.45 -33.96 -26.41
N PHE A 5 8.31 -33.89 -25.70
CA PHE A 5 7.35 -32.81 -25.82
C PHE A 5 7.96 -31.54 -25.21
N VAL A 6 8.46 -30.64 -26.05
CA VAL A 6 8.80 -29.27 -25.63
C VAL A 6 7.50 -28.49 -25.54
N SER A 7 7.00 -28.32 -24.31
CA SER A 7 5.88 -27.44 -23.99
C SER A 7 6.34 -25.99 -24.14
N THR A 8 6.11 -25.38 -25.30
CA THR A 8 6.17 -23.94 -25.46
C THR A 8 4.85 -23.36 -24.95
N VAL A 9 4.92 -22.78 -23.76
CA VAL A 9 3.89 -21.92 -23.19
C VAL A 9 3.57 -20.83 -24.22
N GLY A 10 2.36 -20.89 -24.78
CA GLY A 10 1.89 -19.90 -25.76
C GLY A 10 1.94 -18.48 -25.17
N PRO A 11 2.24 -17.46 -25.97
CA PRO A 11 2.26 -16.08 -25.50
C PRO A 11 0.84 -15.70 -25.07
N TRP A 12 0.70 -15.30 -23.81
CA TRP A 12 -0.52 -14.70 -23.29
C TRP A 12 -0.74 -13.37 -24.03
N SER A 13 -1.63 -13.38 -25.02
CA SER A 13 -2.09 -12.17 -25.69
C SER A 13 -2.97 -11.37 -24.74
N ILE A 14 -2.34 -10.46 -24.00
CA ILE A 14 -3.03 -9.38 -23.29
C ILE A 14 -3.60 -8.48 -24.39
N SER A 15 -4.92 -8.57 -24.58
CA SER A 15 -5.69 -7.63 -25.39
C SER A 15 -5.64 -6.26 -24.70
N TYR A 16 -4.76 -5.40 -25.19
CA TYR A 16 -4.72 -3.98 -24.83
C TYR A 16 -5.76 -3.27 -25.70
N ALA A 17 -6.82 -2.79 -25.03
CA ALA A 17 -7.76 -1.83 -25.59
C ALA A 17 -7.01 -0.59 -26.09
N GLU A 18 -7.36 -0.11 -27.29
CA GLU A 18 -6.91 1.16 -27.92
C GLU A 18 -5.43 1.45 -27.72
N THR A 19 -4.61 0.79 -28.54
CA THR A 19 -3.15 0.91 -28.55
C THR A 19 -2.72 2.34 -28.89
N VAL A 20 -2.24 3.08 -27.88
CA VAL A 20 -1.29 4.17 -28.11
C VAL A 20 -0.19 3.60 -29.00
N SER A 21 0.07 4.23 -30.16
CA SER A 21 1.11 3.75 -31.06
C SER A 21 2.44 3.76 -30.31
N MET A 22 3.08 2.60 -30.19
CA MET A 22 4.42 2.47 -29.59
C MET A 22 5.43 3.40 -30.26
N GLU A 23 5.23 3.71 -31.54
CA GLU A 23 6.07 4.66 -32.29
C GLU A 23 5.97 6.08 -31.72
N ALA A 24 4.76 6.56 -31.41
CA ALA A 24 4.55 7.89 -30.83
C ALA A 24 5.19 8.02 -29.43
N MET A 25 5.13 6.97 -28.62
CA MET A 25 5.77 6.93 -27.31
C MET A 25 7.31 6.98 -27.43
N GLN A 26 7.87 6.29 -28.43
CA GLN A 26 9.30 6.27 -28.68
C GLN A 26 9.82 7.60 -29.21
N GLU A 27 9.07 8.28 -30.09
CA GLU A 27 9.39 9.62 -30.57
C GLU A 27 9.37 10.64 -29.42
N GLU A 28 8.35 10.62 -28.56
CA GLU A 28 8.28 11.53 -27.42
C GLU A 28 9.38 11.25 -26.39
N PHE A 29 9.77 9.98 -26.23
CA PHE A 29 10.92 9.61 -25.40
C PHE A 29 12.21 10.24 -25.94
N GLN A 30 12.44 10.13 -27.24
CA GLN A 30 13.62 10.69 -27.89
C GLN A 30 13.63 12.22 -27.81
N GLN A 31 12.49 12.88 -27.99
CA GLN A 31 12.38 14.33 -27.85
C GLN A 31 12.70 14.81 -26.42
N LYS A 32 12.20 14.10 -25.39
CA LYS A 32 12.37 14.52 -23.99
C LYS A 32 13.73 14.18 -23.39
N THR A 33 14.29 13.03 -23.77
CA THR A 33 15.53 12.52 -23.16
C THR A 33 16.75 12.72 -24.04
N GLY A 34 16.55 13.01 -25.34
CA GLY A 34 17.61 13.08 -26.34
C GLY A 34 18.21 11.71 -26.71
N LYS A 35 17.75 10.62 -26.10
CA LYS A 35 18.27 9.26 -26.31
C LYS A 35 17.31 8.45 -27.17
N ARG A 36 17.85 7.54 -28.00
CA ARG A 36 17.01 6.57 -28.70
C ARG A 36 16.42 5.58 -27.69
N TRP A 37 15.19 5.13 -27.95
CA TRP A 37 14.52 4.16 -27.08
C TRP A 37 15.39 2.92 -26.84
N GLU A 38 16.09 2.42 -27.86
CA GLU A 38 16.93 1.22 -27.77
C GLU A 38 18.12 1.40 -26.80
N GLU A 39 18.66 2.61 -26.68
CA GLU A 39 19.84 2.95 -25.87
C GLU A 39 19.50 3.21 -24.39
N ALA A 40 18.22 3.36 -24.07
CA ALA A 40 17.77 3.61 -22.71
C ALA A 40 17.78 2.35 -21.84
N SER A 41 18.19 2.51 -20.58
CA SER A 41 18.09 1.44 -19.58
C SER A 41 16.64 1.04 -19.33
N ARG A 42 16.45 -0.19 -18.82
CA ARG A 42 15.12 -0.71 -18.48
C ARG A 42 14.38 0.18 -17.48
N GLU A 43 15.11 0.80 -16.56
CA GLU A 43 14.56 1.70 -15.54
C GLU A 43 14.12 3.05 -16.12
N GLU A 44 14.91 3.64 -17.03
CA GLU A 44 14.53 4.85 -17.76
C GLU A 44 13.25 4.65 -18.59
N LYS A 45 13.13 3.50 -19.26
CA LYS A 45 11.93 3.12 -20.02
C LYS A 45 10.70 2.99 -19.11
N ALA A 46 10.85 2.29 -17.99
CA ALA A 46 9.74 2.08 -17.04
C ALA A 46 9.25 3.40 -16.43
N ASN A 47 10.17 4.28 -16.02
CA ASN A 47 9.83 5.59 -15.47
C ASN A 47 9.14 6.48 -16.52
N PHE A 48 9.57 6.43 -17.77
CA PHE A 48 8.93 7.16 -18.85
C PHE A 48 7.51 6.66 -19.15
N ILE A 49 7.32 5.35 -19.29
CA ILE A 49 6.01 4.73 -19.53
C ILE A 49 5.03 5.10 -18.41
N HIS A 50 5.48 5.03 -17.16
CA HIS A 50 4.65 5.39 -16.01
C HIS A 50 4.22 6.87 -16.04
N GLY A 51 5.15 7.78 -16.38
CA GLY A 51 4.84 9.20 -16.53
C GLY A 51 3.95 9.51 -17.74
N TYR A 52 4.13 8.77 -18.84
CA TYR A 52 3.35 8.91 -20.06
C TYR A 52 1.89 8.52 -19.85
N HIS A 53 1.63 7.35 -19.25
CA HIS A 53 0.26 6.90 -18.96
C HIS A 53 -0.46 7.80 -17.95
N LYS A 54 0.26 8.32 -16.94
CA LYS A 54 -0.32 9.25 -15.98
C LYS A 54 -0.73 10.57 -16.64
N ARG A 55 0.07 11.05 -17.60
CA ARG A 55 -0.24 12.27 -18.37
C ARG A 55 -1.42 12.04 -19.31
N GLU A 56 -1.47 10.92 -20.01
CA GLU A 56 -2.64 10.58 -20.83
C GLU A 56 -3.91 10.40 -20.00
N GLU A 57 -3.86 9.79 -18.82
CA GLU A 57 -5.03 9.72 -17.93
C GLU A 57 -5.50 11.13 -17.50
N GLU A 58 -4.58 12.04 -17.20
CA GLU A 58 -4.89 13.43 -16.83
C GLU A 58 -5.40 14.25 -18.04
N GLU A 59 -4.83 14.07 -19.23
CA GLU A 59 -5.23 14.75 -20.47
C GLU A 59 -6.54 14.18 -21.04
N THR A 60 -6.76 12.87 -20.95
CA THR A 60 -8.07 12.27 -21.29
C THR A 60 -9.15 12.65 -20.29
N TRP A 61 -8.81 12.91 -19.02
CA TRP A 61 -9.75 13.50 -18.07
C TRP A 61 -10.08 14.96 -18.38
N LYS A 62 -9.11 15.77 -18.83
CA LYS A 62 -9.34 17.16 -19.25
C LYS A 62 -10.03 17.27 -20.62
N GLY A 63 -9.72 16.39 -21.57
CA GLY A 63 -10.38 16.30 -22.88
C GLY A 63 -11.78 15.66 -22.82
N LYS A 64 -12.09 14.92 -21.75
CA LYS A 64 -13.46 14.53 -21.37
C LYS A 64 -14.10 15.54 -20.41
N GLU A 65 -13.70 16.82 -20.45
CA GLU A 65 -14.63 17.90 -20.14
C GLU A 65 -15.80 17.85 -21.12
N LYS A 66 -16.82 17.11 -20.69
CA LYS A 66 -18.23 17.22 -21.04
C LYS A 66 -18.48 18.14 -22.23
N LYS A 67 -18.81 17.55 -23.39
CA LYS A 67 -19.82 18.14 -24.27
C LYS A 67 -21.12 18.25 -23.47
N TYR A 68 -21.20 19.29 -22.64
CA TYR A 68 -22.41 19.75 -22.02
C TYR A 68 -23.19 20.41 -23.15
N TYR A 69 -24.03 19.63 -23.85
CA TYR A 69 -25.11 20.23 -24.61
C TYR A 69 -26.03 20.93 -23.60
N PRO A 70 -26.10 22.28 -23.59
CA PRO A 70 -27.10 22.99 -22.84
C PRO A 70 -28.30 23.13 -23.77
N THR A 71 -29.04 22.05 -23.97
CA THR A 71 -30.41 22.18 -24.45
C THR A 71 -31.32 22.25 -23.24
N ALA A 72 -32.06 23.37 -23.22
CA ALA A 72 -33.10 23.73 -22.29
C ALA A 72 -34.07 22.56 -22.02
N ASP A 73 -34.68 22.58 -20.83
CA ASP A 73 -35.71 21.65 -20.33
C ASP A 73 -35.22 20.44 -19.47
N LYS A 74 -34.09 20.59 -18.78
CA LYS A 74 -33.54 19.55 -17.89
C LYS A 74 -34.08 19.56 -16.46
N GLN A 75 -35.40 19.55 -16.29
CA GLN A 75 -35.97 19.25 -14.97
C GLN A 75 -36.88 18.02 -14.94
N ASP A 76 -37.37 17.49 -16.08
CA ASP A 76 -38.35 16.39 -16.05
C ASP A 76 -38.03 15.13 -16.85
N ASN A 77 -36.88 15.03 -17.54
CA ASN A 77 -36.51 13.80 -18.28
C ASN A 77 -35.46 12.95 -17.55
N LEU A 78 -35.81 12.42 -16.36
CA LEU A 78 -34.99 11.39 -15.67
C LEU A 78 -34.85 10.10 -16.48
N ALA A 79 -35.82 9.80 -17.36
CA ALA A 79 -35.81 8.65 -18.26
C ALA A 79 -34.53 8.60 -19.13
N LEU A 80 -34.05 9.76 -19.61
CA LEU A 80 -32.93 9.86 -20.54
C LEU A 80 -31.58 10.14 -19.87
N THR A 81 -31.56 10.60 -18.62
CA THR A 81 -30.36 11.13 -17.95
C THR A 81 -29.77 10.22 -16.88
N ALA A 82 -30.47 9.15 -16.47
CA ALA A 82 -29.97 8.25 -15.43
C ALA A 82 -28.74 7.44 -15.90
N PRO A 83 -27.65 7.37 -15.12
CA PRO A 83 -26.50 6.52 -15.41
C PRO A 83 -26.85 5.03 -15.51
N LEU A 84 -26.12 4.28 -16.34
CA LEU A 84 -26.34 2.85 -16.61
C LEU A 84 -26.43 1.98 -15.34
N HIS A 85 -25.60 2.25 -14.32
CA HIS A 85 -25.62 1.50 -13.07
C HIS A 85 -26.94 1.68 -12.30
N ILE A 86 -27.54 2.86 -12.34
CA ILE A 86 -28.86 3.13 -11.73
C ILE A 86 -29.95 2.38 -12.51
N ARG A 87 -29.91 2.42 -13.85
CA ARG A 87 -30.88 1.70 -14.70
C ARG A 87 -30.82 0.19 -14.49
N LYS A 88 -29.62 -0.39 -14.42
CA LYS A 88 -29.40 -1.82 -14.12
C LYS A 88 -29.90 -2.19 -12.73
N SER A 89 -29.61 -1.37 -11.72
CA SER A 89 -30.12 -1.60 -10.36
C SER A 89 -31.65 -1.47 -10.29
N PHE A 90 -32.23 -0.55 -11.05
CA PHE A 90 -33.68 -0.39 -11.16
C PHE A 90 -34.31 -1.63 -11.77
N LEU A 91 -33.81 -2.10 -12.91
CA LEU A 91 -34.28 -3.32 -13.58
C LEU A 91 -34.20 -4.53 -12.63
N ALA A 92 -33.08 -4.70 -11.92
CA ALA A 92 -32.91 -5.79 -10.99
C ALA A 92 -33.88 -5.74 -9.80
N GLN A 93 -34.24 -4.54 -9.31
CA GLN A 93 -35.10 -4.38 -8.13
C GLN A 93 -36.59 -4.32 -8.46
N LYS A 94 -36.95 -3.75 -9.62
CA LYS A 94 -38.34 -3.50 -10.03
C LYS A 94 -38.83 -4.43 -11.13
N GLY A 95 -37.94 -5.17 -11.79
CA GLY A 95 -38.27 -6.09 -12.87
C GLY A 95 -38.78 -5.42 -14.15
N LYS A 96 -38.59 -4.10 -14.28
CA LYS A 96 -39.04 -3.30 -15.43
C LYS A 96 -37.89 -2.44 -15.95
N HIS A 97 -37.88 -2.15 -17.24
CA HIS A 97 -36.86 -1.28 -17.81
C HIS A 97 -37.04 0.15 -17.30
N TRP A 98 -35.93 0.88 -17.19
CA TRP A 98 -35.93 2.24 -16.66
C TRP A 98 -36.81 3.16 -17.50
N GLU A 99 -36.75 2.99 -18.82
CA GLU A 99 -37.52 3.75 -19.81
C GLU A 99 -39.04 3.49 -19.72
N GLU A 100 -39.45 2.33 -19.19
CA GLU A 100 -40.86 1.93 -19.04
C GLU A 100 -41.49 2.41 -17.72
N ALA A 101 -40.67 2.89 -16.79
CA ALA A 101 -41.13 3.30 -15.46
C ALA A 101 -41.70 4.72 -15.47
N ALA A 102 -42.73 4.95 -14.66
CA ALA A 102 -43.27 6.29 -14.46
C ALA A 102 -42.23 7.22 -13.81
N LEU A 103 -42.29 8.52 -14.13
CA LEU A 103 -41.33 9.51 -13.64
C LEU A 103 -41.24 9.55 -12.11
N GLU A 104 -42.37 9.40 -11.41
CA GLU A 104 -42.41 9.33 -9.95
C GLU A 104 -41.69 8.09 -9.39
N GLU A 105 -41.81 6.94 -10.06
CA GLU A 105 -41.09 5.73 -9.67
C GLU A 105 -39.58 5.87 -9.89
N GLN A 106 -39.18 6.51 -10.98
CA GLN A 106 -37.78 6.85 -11.28
C GLN A 106 -37.19 7.79 -10.22
N LYS A 107 -37.90 8.88 -9.87
CA LYS A 107 -37.50 9.85 -8.83
C LYS A 107 -37.35 9.17 -7.47
N ALA A 108 -38.35 8.40 -7.05
CA ALA A 108 -38.35 7.68 -5.78
C ALA A 108 -37.20 6.66 -5.69
N PHE A 109 -36.89 5.96 -6.79
CA PHE A 109 -35.79 5.01 -6.83
C PHE A 109 -34.43 5.71 -6.69
N VAL A 110 -34.19 6.79 -7.43
CA VAL A 110 -32.91 7.53 -7.37
C VAL A 110 -32.67 8.08 -5.97
N GLN A 111 -33.71 8.59 -5.31
CA GLN A 111 -33.62 9.04 -3.93
C GLN A 111 -33.22 7.91 -2.98
N LYS A 112 -33.93 6.77 -3.03
CA LYS A 112 -33.59 5.58 -2.22
C LYS A 112 -32.18 5.06 -2.50
N PHE A 113 -31.78 5.01 -3.76
CA PHE A 113 -30.45 4.56 -4.17
C PHE A 113 -29.35 5.47 -3.61
N ARG A 114 -29.56 6.79 -3.62
CA ARG A 114 -28.63 7.76 -3.02
C ARG A 114 -28.53 7.57 -1.51
N GLU A 115 -29.66 7.43 -0.82
CA GLU A 115 -29.69 7.19 0.63
C GLU A 115 -28.97 5.89 1.00
N GLU A 116 -29.19 4.82 0.23
CA GLU A 116 -28.55 3.54 0.46
C GLU A 116 -27.03 3.63 0.25
N LYS A 117 -26.58 4.33 -0.80
CA LYS A 117 -25.15 4.58 -1.05
C LYS A 117 -24.50 5.34 0.11
N VAL A 118 -25.18 6.35 0.67
CA VAL A 118 -24.70 7.07 1.85
C VAL A 118 -24.64 6.15 3.08
N LYS A 119 -25.65 5.30 3.29
CA LYS A 119 -25.65 4.32 4.39
C LYS A 119 -24.52 3.31 4.27
N ARG A 120 -24.24 2.80 3.06
CA ARG A 120 -23.12 1.87 2.79
C ARG A 120 -21.77 2.54 3.06
N ARG A 121 -21.56 3.76 2.55
CA ARG A 121 -20.34 4.54 2.84
C ARG A 121 -20.12 4.74 4.34
N LYS A 122 -21.16 5.12 5.09
CA LYS A 122 -21.07 5.25 6.56
C LYS A 122 -20.71 3.94 7.26
N LYS A 123 -21.18 2.79 6.77
CA LYS A 123 -20.80 1.47 7.32
C LYS A 123 -19.34 1.14 7.01
N GLU A 124 -18.90 1.35 5.78
CA GLU A 124 -17.51 1.14 5.36
C GLU A 124 -16.54 2.03 6.15
N GLU A 125 -16.89 3.29 6.34
CA GLU A 125 -16.10 4.24 7.14
C GLU A 125 -15.98 3.79 8.60
N LYS A 126 -17.07 3.30 9.22
CA LYS A 126 -17.01 2.72 10.58
C LYS A 126 -16.08 1.51 10.66
N ILE A 127 -16.10 0.64 9.64
CA ILE A 127 -15.22 -0.53 9.57
C ILE A 127 -13.76 -0.07 9.42
N ALA A 128 -13.50 0.90 8.55
CA ALA A 128 -12.16 1.46 8.35
C ALA A 128 -11.62 2.09 9.65
N GLN A 129 -12.43 2.90 10.33
CA GLN A 129 -12.07 3.49 11.63
C GLN A 129 -11.80 2.42 12.70
N ALA A 130 -12.59 1.34 12.74
CA ALA A 130 -12.35 0.25 13.68
C ALA A 130 -11.02 -0.49 13.40
N LYS A 131 -10.72 -0.76 12.13
CA LYS A 131 -9.44 -1.37 11.71
C LYS A 131 -8.26 -0.47 12.06
N GLU A 132 -8.36 0.83 11.82
CA GLU A 132 -7.29 1.78 12.15
C GLU A 132 -7.06 1.88 13.66
N LYS A 133 -8.13 1.95 14.47
CA LYS A 133 -8.02 1.89 15.94
C LYS A 133 -7.32 0.62 16.42
N GLN A 134 -7.60 -0.52 15.79
CA GLN A 134 -6.96 -1.79 16.14
C GLN A 134 -5.48 -1.81 15.73
N ARG A 135 -5.13 -1.24 14.58
CA ARG A 135 -3.75 -1.10 14.12
C ARG A 135 -2.93 -0.25 15.09
N ILE A 136 -3.45 0.93 15.49
CA ILE A 136 -2.79 1.81 16.46
C ILE A 136 -2.56 1.08 17.80
N LYS A 137 -3.57 0.39 18.33
CA LYS A 137 -3.45 -0.41 19.56
C LYS A 137 -2.35 -1.48 19.46
N ASN A 138 -2.25 -2.15 18.32
CA ASN A 138 -1.25 -3.19 18.10
C ASN A 138 0.16 -2.61 17.98
N GLU A 139 0.33 -1.47 17.30
CA GLU A 139 1.60 -0.76 17.23
C GLU A 139 2.07 -0.30 18.62
N ASP A 140 1.18 0.27 19.43
CA ASP A 140 1.48 0.67 20.80
C ASP A 140 1.89 -0.52 21.68
N ARG A 141 1.20 -1.66 21.53
CA ARG A 141 1.56 -2.90 22.24
C ARG A 141 2.97 -3.37 21.86
N LYS A 142 3.28 -3.38 20.56
CA LYS A 142 4.63 -3.73 20.06
C LYS A 142 5.70 -2.79 20.60
N ARG A 143 5.44 -1.47 20.60
CA ARG A 143 6.38 -0.47 21.14
C ARG A 143 6.66 -0.72 22.63
N LYS A 144 5.62 -0.96 23.43
CA LYS A 144 5.76 -1.29 24.87
C LYS A 144 6.57 -2.56 25.09
N GLU A 145 6.32 -3.61 24.30
CA GLU A 145 7.05 -4.87 24.41
C GLU A 145 8.54 -4.70 24.07
N VAL A 146 8.87 -3.98 23.00
CA VAL A 146 10.27 -3.66 22.63
C VAL A 146 10.96 -2.88 23.74
N GLN A 147 10.29 -1.88 24.33
CA GLN A 147 10.85 -1.10 25.41
C GLN A 147 11.09 -1.94 26.68
N GLN A 148 10.16 -2.84 27.02
CA GLN A 148 10.34 -3.77 28.14
C GLN A 148 11.52 -4.71 27.92
N ARG A 149 11.66 -5.28 26.71
CA ARG A 149 12.80 -6.14 26.37
C ARG A 149 14.14 -5.39 26.47
N LYS A 150 14.19 -4.13 26.02
CA LYS A 150 15.39 -3.28 26.17
C LYS A 150 15.76 -3.09 27.65
N ARG A 151 14.79 -2.69 28.48
CA ARG A 151 15.00 -2.52 29.93
C ARG A 151 15.45 -3.80 30.63
N GLN A 152 14.92 -4.95 30.23
CA GLN A 152 15.34 -6.24 30.78
C GLN A 152 16.79 -6.56 30.41
N LYS A 153 17.19 -6.35 29.15
CA LYS A 153 18.59 -6.54 28.72
C LYS A 153 19.56 -5.62 29.46
N GLU A 154 19.24 -4.33 29.57
CA GLU A 154 20.06 -3.37 30.33
C GLU A 154 20.22 -3.79 31.79
N LYS A 155 19.12 -4.25 32.43
CA LYS A 155 19.16 -4.73 33.81
C LYS A 155 20.02 -5.99 33.95
N GLU A 156 19.95 -6.92 33.00
CA GLU A 156 20.75 -8.13 32.99
C GLU A 156 22.24 -7.83 32.80
N GLU A 157 22.59 -6.94 31.86
CA GLU A 157 23.96 -6.49 31.66
C GLU A 157 24.53 -5.82 32.91
N LEU A 158 23.74 -4.96 33.57
CA LEU A 158 24.15 -4.32 34.82
C LEU A 158 24.43 -5.36 35.92
N ARG A 159 23.59 -6.40 36.03
CA ARG A 159 23.82 -7.50 36.99
C ARG A 159 25.13 -8.24 36.68
N LYS A 160 25.36 -8.62 35.41
CA LYS A 160 26.60 -9.29 34.99
C LYS A 160 27.84 -8.43 35.27
N ARG A 161 27.77 -7.11 35.05
CA ARG A 161 28.88 -6.19 35.38
C ARG A 161 29.16 -6.16 36.88
N LYS A 162 28.12 -6.05 37.72
CA LYS A 162 28.26 -6.06 39.18
C LYS A 162 28.84 -7.38 39.70
N GLU A 163 28.42 -8.52 39.15
CA GLU A 163 28.98 -9.83 39.50
C GLU A 163 30.45 -9.94 39.13
N LYS A 164 30.85 -9.50 37.93
CA LYS A 164 32.26 -9.45 37.52
C LYS A 164 33.10 -8.57 38.44
N GLU A 165 32.62 -7.38 38.77
CA GLU A 165 33.33 -6.46 39.67
C GLU A 165 33.50 -7.04 41.08
N GLN A 166 32.48 -7.75 41.60
CA GLN A 166 32.59 -8.45 42.88
C GLN A 166 33.61 -9.58 42.83
N LEU A 167 33.63 -10.37 41.74
CA LEU A 167 34.59 -11.45 41.56
C LEU A 167 36.03 -10.91 41.47
N GLU A 168 36.23 -9.81 40.76
CA GLU A 168 37.53 -9.16 40.62
C GLU A 168 38.01 -8.59 41.96
N LYS A 169 37.13 -7.94 42.74
CA LYS A 169 37.44 -7.51 44.11
C LYS A 169 37.85 -8.66 45.01
N LYS A 170 37.20 -9.83 44.90
CA LYS A 170 37.60 -11.04 45.65
C LYS A 170 39.00 -11.52 45.25
N ARG A 171 39.26 -11.65 43.94
CA ARG A 171 40.58 -12.04 43.41
C ARG A 171 41.70 -11.07 43.82
N GLN A 172 41.45 -9.76 43.79
CA GLN A 172 42.43 -8.77 44.24
C GLN A 172 42.72 -8.89 45.75
N LYS A 173 41.70 -9.17 46.58
CA LYS A 173 41.90 -9.41 48.01
C LYS A 173 42.74 -10.68 48.25
N GLU A 174 42.48 -11.75 47.53
CA GLU A 174 43.27 -13.00 47.61
C GLU A 174 44.71 -12.78 47.16
N ARG A 175 44.94 -12.09 46.03
CA ARG A 175 46.30 -11.73 45.57
C ARG A 175 47.07 -10.95 46.62
N LYS A 176 46.45 -9.92 47.23
CA LYS A 176 47.09 -9.14 48.31
C LYS A 176 47.45 -10.00 49.52
N LYS A 177 46.62 -11.00 49.88
CA LYS A 177 46.93 -11.95 50.96
C LYS A 177 48.11 -12.85 50.60
N VAL A 178 48.12 -13.41 49.39
CA VAL A 178 49.22 -14.26 48.90
C VAL A 178 50.53 -13.48 48.84
N ASP A 179 50.52 -12.26 48.28
CA ASP A 179 51.70 -11.39 48.23
C ASP A 179 52.21 -11.04 49.63
N ALA A 180 51.32 -10.78 50.59
CA ALA A 180 51.71 -10.51 51.97
C ALA A 180 52.36 -11.75 52.63
N MET A 181 51.79 -12.93 52.44
CA MET A 181 52.37 -14.19 52.92
C MET A 181 53.73 -14.47 52.28
N PHE A 182 53.88 -14.23 50.97
CA PHE A 182 55.14 -14.41 50.26
C PHE A 182 56.22 -13.42 50.74
N LYS A 183 55.86 -12.16 51.01
CA LYS A 183 56.79 -11.18 51.61
C LYS A 183 57.23 -11.59 53.02
N GLN A 184 56.34 -12.14 53.84
CA GLN A 184 56.70 -12.65 55.16
C GLN A 184 57.62 -13.87 55.06
N PHE A 185 57.31 -14.81 54.16
CA PHE A 185 58.14 -15.98 53.90
C PHE A 185 59.57 -15.57 53.48
N ASN A 186 59.71 -14.68 52.50
CA ASN A 186 61.02 -14.20 52.05
C ASN A 186 61.79 -13.41 53.12
N LYS A 187 61.11 -12.86 54.13
CA LYS A 187 61.77 -12.17 55.26
C LYS A 187 62.27 -13.15 56.32
N LEU A 188 61.66 -14.32 56.44
CA LEU A 188 62.08 -15.39 57.37
C LEU A 188 63.20 -16.28 56.80
N HIS A 189 63.32 -16.34 55.48
CA HIS A 189 64.32 -17.16 54.76
C HIS A 189 65.45 -16.33 54.11
N ARG A 190 65.64 -15.10 54.57
CA ARG A 190 66.79 -14.24 54.30
C ARG A 190 67.58 -14.05 55.59
#